data_AF-A0AAV6NLT0-F1
#
_entry.id   AF-A0AAV6NLT0-F1
#
_cell.length_a   1.000
_cell.length_b   1.000
_cell.length_c   1.000
_cell.angle_alpha   90.00
_cell.angle_beta   90.00
_cell.angle_gamma   90.00
#
_symmetry.space_group_name_H-M   'P 1'
#
loop_
_entity.id
_entity.type
_entity.pdbx_description
1 polymer ?
#
loop_
_entity_poly.entity_id
_entity_poly.type
_entity_poly.pdbx_seq_one_letter_code
_entity_poly.pdbx_strand_id
1 'polypeptide(L)'
;MATATSPIASQLSSSFASSTTRALVAPKGLSVSPLRRIPARTHSFTIRAIQADKPTYQVIQPINGDPFIGSLETPVTSSPLIAWYLSNLPAYRTAVNPLLRGIEVGLAHGFLLVGPFVKAGPLRNTAYAGGAGSLAAGGLIAILSICLTMYGIASFNEGEPSTAPSLTLTGRKKTPDQLQTADGWAKFTGGFFFGGISGVIWAYFLLYVLDLPYFVK
;
A
#
# COMPACT_ATOMS: atom_id res chain seq x y z
N MET A 1 36.01 -30.75 -53.17
CA MET A 1 35.23 -32.00 -53.06
C MET A 1 33.99 -31.66 -52.23
N ALA A 2 32.96 -31.09 -52.87
CA ALA A 2 31.65 -31.74 -53.12
C ALA A 2 31.03 -32.31 -51.83
N THR A 3 29.96 -31.76 -51.27
CA THR A 3 28.54 -32.06 -51.59
C THR A 3 27.68 -31.27 -50.56
N ALA A 4 26.73 -30.41 -50.94
CA ALA A 4 25.34 -30.66 -51.36
C ALA A 4 24.39 -31.19 -50.25
N THR A 5 23.18 -30.60 -50.24
CA THR A 5 21.88 -31.08 -49.72
C THR A 5 21.36 -30.60 -48.33
N SER A 6 20.33 -29.74 -48.40
CA SER A 6 19.16 -29.65 -47.50
C SER A 6 18.25 -30.89 -47.67
N PRO A 7 17.02 -31.05 -47.11
CA PRO A 7 16.20 -30.30 -46.13
C PRO A 7 15.57 -31.24 -45.05
N ILE A 8 14.50 -30.80 -44.35
CA ILE A 8 13.27 -31.57 -43.98
C ILE A 8 12.81 -31.41 -42.52
N ALA A 9 11.53 -31.03 -42.43
CA ALA A 9 10.65 -30.90 -41.29
C ALA A 9 10.14 -32.24 -40.74
N SER A 10 9.67 -32.26 -39.49
CA SER A 10 8.43 -32.92 -39.02
C SER A 10 8.41 -32.90 -37.48
N GLN A 11 7.48 -32.17 -36.87
CA GLN A 11 6.18 -32.67 -36.38
C GLN A 11 6.32 -33.72 -35.28
N LEU A 12 6.03 -33.32 -34.04
CA LEU A 12 5.63 -34.26 -32.99
C LEU A 12 4.57 -33.61 -32.10
N SER A 13 3.32 -33.92 -32.43
CA SER A 13 2.19 -33.82 -31.53
C SER A 13 2.40 -34.78 -30.36
N SER A 14 2.26 -34.31 -29.12
CA SER A 14 1.92 -35.18 -28.01
C SER A 14 0.95 -34.47 -27.06
N SER A 15 -0.28 -34.95 -27.10
CA SER A 15 -1.32 -34.68 -26.11
C SER A 15 -0.94 -35.41 -24.83
N PHE A 16 -0.76 -34.69 -23.73
CA PHE A 16 -0.66 -35.27 -22.39
C PHE A 16 -1.80 -34.74 -21.53
N ALA A 17 -2.89 -35.49 -21.52
CA ALA A 17 -3.82 -35.53 -20.40
C ALA A 17 -3.49 -36.80 -19.60
N SER A 18 -3.01 -36.66 -18.37
CA SER A 18 -3.01 -37.76 -17.41
C SER A 18 -3.42 -37.25 -16.02
N SER A 19 -4.65 -37.60 -15.66
CA SER A 19 -5.19 -37.51 -14.32
C SER A 19 -4.62 -38.64 -13.46
N THR A 20 -3.86 -38.28 -12.43
CA THR A 20 -3.34 -39.18 -11.41
C THR A 20 -4.43 -39.54 -10.39
N THR A 21 -4.96 -40.76 -10.45
CA THR A 21 -5.74 -41.35 -9.34
C THR A 21 -4.83 -42.24 -8.50
N ARG A 22 -4.44 -41.74 -7.32
CA ARG A 22 -3.68 -42.48 -6.30
C ARG A 22 -4.62 -43.44 -5.58
N ALA A 23 -4.43 -44.74 -5.76
CA ALA A 23 -5.15 -45.78 -5.04
C ALA A 23 -4.63 -45.90 -3.59
N LEU A 24 -5.53 -45.79 -2.61
CA LEU A 24 -5.27 -46.15 -1.22
C LEU A 24 -5.86 -47.54 -0.94
N VAL A 25 -4.99 -48.43 -0.50
CA VAL A 25 -5.27 -49.81 -0.07
C VAL A 25 -5.96 -49.80 1.29
N ALA A 26 -7.02 -50.59 1.46
CA ALA A 26 -7.64 -50.90 2.75
C ALA A 26 -7.68 -52.44 2.96
N PRO A 27 -7.40 -52.95 4.17
CA PRO A 27 -7.25 -54.39 4.41
C PRO A 27 -8.57 -55.14 4.61
N LYS A 28 -8.47 -56.47 4.42
CA LYS A 28 -9.52 -57.49 4.33
C LYS A 28 -10.31 -57.71 5.63
N GLY A 29 -11.62 -57.90 5.48
CA GLY A 29 -12.44 -58.70 6.40
C GLY A 29 -13.59 -57.94 7.03
N LEU A 30 -14.76 -57.94 6.38
CA LEU A 30 -16.11 -57.91 6.98
C LEU A 30 -17.16 -58.00 5.87
N SER A 31 -18.02 -59.01 5.97
CA SER A 31 -19.16 -59.28 5.11
C SER A 31 -20.26 -58.24 5.37
N VAL A 32 -20.59 -57.41 4.37
CA VAL A 32 -21.82 -56.61 4.34
C VAL A 32 -22.28 -56.47 2.88
N SER A 33 -23.55 -56.83 2.64
CA SER A 33 -24.26 -56.77 1.36
C SER A 33 -24.16 -55.40 0.67
N PRO A 34 -24.24 -55.33 -0.68
CA PRO A 34 -24.10 -54.05 -1.39
C PRO A 34 -25.33 -53.18 -1.16
N LEU A 35 -25.25 -52.24 -0.21
CA LEU A 35 -26.18 -51.12 -0.14
C LEU A 35 -25.99 -50.27 -1.39
N ARG A 36 -27.02 -50.29 -2.25
CA ARG A 36 -27.17 -49.49 -3.46
C ARG A 36 -26.92 -48.02 -3.12
N ARG A 37 -25.74 -47.50 -3.47
CA ARG A 37 -25.38 -46.10 -3.30
C ARG A 37 -26.20 -45.27 -4.30
N ILE A 38 -27.31 -44.71 -3.84
CA ILE A 38 -28.07 -43.71 -4.60
C ILE A 38 -27.11 -42.54 -4.82
N PRO A 39 -26.87 -42.08 -6.06
CA PRO A 39 -26.05 -40.89 -6.26
C PRO A 39 -26.79 -39.71 -5.65
N ALA A 40 -26.34 -39.27 -4.47
CA ALA A 40 -26.72 -37.97 -3.93
C ALA A 40 -26.19 -36.94 -4.93
N ARG A 41 -27.08 -36.51 -5.81
CA ARG A 41 -26.84 -35.42 -6.76
C ARG A 41 -26.66 -34.17 -5.90
N THR A 42 -25.41 -33.86 -5.55
CA THR A 42 -25.06 -32.56 -4.99
C THR A 42 -25.32 -31.55 -6.10
N HIS A 43 -26.48 -30.91 -6.05
CA HIS A 43 -26.78 -29.76 -6.89
C HIS A 43 -25.85 -28.64 -6.45
N SER A 44 -24.71 -28.48 -7.11
CA SER A 44 -23.95 -27.24 -7.03
C SER A 44 -24.76 -26.16 -7.74
N PHE A 45 -25.62 -25.50 -6.98
CA PHE A 45 -26.35 -24.33 -7.43
C PHE A 45 -25.35 -23.19 -7.60
N THR A 46 -24.78 -23.11 -8.80
CA THR A 46 -23.99 -21.97 -9.23
C THR A 46 -24.98 -20.89 -9.64
N ILE A 47 -25.22 -19.93 -8.74
CA ILE A 47 -25.93 -18.70 -9.07
C ILE A 47 -25.07 -17.96 -10.09
N ARG A 48 -25.42 -18.10 -11.37
CA ARG A 48 -24.98 -17.12 -12.36
C ARG A 48 -25.81 -15.88 -12.09
N ALA A 49 -25.14 -14.81 -11.65
CA ALA A 49 -25.76 -13.50 -11.55
C ALA A 49 -26.43 -13.20 -12.90
N ILE A 50 -27.75 -13.08 -12.90
CA ILE A 50 -28.52 -12.66 -14.06
C ILE A 50 -28.13 -11.20 -14.29
N GLN A 51 -27.17 -10.98 -15.18
CA GLN A 51 -26.89 -9.65 -15.68
C GLN A 51 -28.01 -9.31 -16.65
N ALA A 52 -28.83 -8.34 -16.29
CA ALA A 52 -29.95 -7.89 -17.11
C ALA A 52 -29.47 -7.52 -18.52
N ASP A 53 -30.27 -7.84 -19.55
CA ASP A 53 -30.02 -7.63 -21.00
C ASP A 53 -29.63 -6.19 -21.39
N LYS A 54 -29.79 -5.23 -20.47
CA LYS A 54 -29.31 -3.87 -20.61
C LYS A 54 -28.27 -3.61 -19.52
N PRO A 55 -26.99 -3.36 -19.84
CA PRO A 55 -26.02 -2.98 -18.83
C PRO A 55 -26.42 -1.61 -18.29
N THR A 56 -27.16 -1.58 -17.19
CA THR A 56 -27.28 -0.37 -16.37
C THR A 56 -25.88 0.06 -15.98
N TYR A 57 -25.55 1.33 -16.25
CA TYR A 57 -24.23 1.88 -15.96
C TYR A 57 -23.90 1.68 -14.48
N GLN A 58 -22.94 0.79 -14.21
CA GLN A 58 -22.54 0.44 -12.87
C GLN A 58 -21.20 1.11 -12.54
N VAL A 59 -21.26 2.00 -11.56
CA VAL A 59 -20.14 2.84 -11.13
C VAL A 59 -19.15 2.06 -10.24
N ILE A 60 -19.63 1.03 -9.54
CA ILE A 60 -18.82 0.23 -8.62
C ILE A 60 -18.43 -1.08 -9.29
N GLN A 61 -17.13 -1.30 -9.45
CA GLN A 61 -16.57 -2.47 -10.13
C GLN A 61 -15.64 -3.24 -9.18
N PRO A 62 -15.44 -4.56 -9.39
CA PRO A 62 -14.41 -5.29 -8.65
C PRO A 62 -13.01 -4.74 -8.98
N ILE A 63 -12.10 -4.75 -8.00
CA ILE A 63 -10.75 -4.20 -8.17
C ILE A 63 -10.01 -4.89 -9.31
N ASN A 64 -9.55 -4.10 -10.29
CA ASN A 64 -8.83 -4.59 -11.48
C ASN A 64 -9.60 -5.70 -12.25
N GLY A 65 -10.92 -5.76 -12.11
CA GLY A 65 -11.75 -6.80 -12.73
C GLY A 65 -11.76 -8.16 -12.02
N ASP A 66 -11.06 -8.32 -10.89
CA ASP A 66 -11.01 -9.55 -10.11
C ASP A 66 -11.93 -9.48 -8.88
N PRO A 67 -13.07 -10.22 -8.85
CA PRO A 67 -14.03 -10.17 -7.75
C PRO A 67 -13.59 -10.97 -6.51
N PHE A 68 -12.45 -11.67 -6.54
CA PHE A 68 -11.96 -12.46 -5.41
C PHE A 68 -10.98 -11.70 -4.50
N ILE A 69 -10.59 -10.49 -4.89
CA ILE A 69 -9.78 -9.59 -4.08
C ILE A 69 -10.70 -8.71 -3.24
N GLY A 70 -10.43 -8.60 -1.94
CA GLY A 70 -11.27 -7.87 -0.97
C GLY A 70 -11.23 -6.34 -1.08
N SER A 71 -11.50 -5.77 -2.27
CA SER A 71 -11.64 -4.33 -2.51
C SER A 71 -12.51 -4.04 -3.75
N LEU A 72 -13.04 -2.82 -3.85
CA LEU A 72 -13.91 -2.36 -4.93
C LEU A 72 -13.37 -1.06 -5.54
N GLU A 73 -13.50 -0.94 -6.86
CA GLU A 73 -13.33 0.31 -7.60
C GLU A 73 -14.59 1.15 -7.43
N THR A 74 -14.41 2.29 -6.79
CA THR A 74 -15.44 3.28 -6.54
C THR A 74 -14.93 4.64 -7.04
N PRO A 75 -15.78 5.65 -7.22
CA PRO A 75 -15.33 7.00 -7.56
C PRO A 75 -14.37 7.61 -6.52
N VAL A 76 -14.37 7.09 -5.30
CA VAL A 76 -13.46 7.53 -4.23
C VAL A 76 -12.11 6.81 -4.35
N THR A 77 -12.08 5.55 -4.75
CA THR A 77 -10.84 4.75 -4.82
C THR A 77 -10.14 4.84 -6.18
N SER A 78 -10.89 4.88 -7.28
CA SER A 78 -10.39 4.76 -8.66
C SER A 78 -10.79 5.92 -9.57
N SER A 79 -10.92 7.15 -9.03
CA SER A 79 -11.11 8.35 -9.85
C SER A 79 -9.78 8.88 -10.41
N PRO A 80 -9.72 9.39 -11.67
CA PRO A 80 -8.51 9.98 -12.23
C PRO A 80 -7.90 11.09 -11.38
N LEU A 81 -8.74 11.93 -10.76
CA LEU A 81 -8.28 13.03 -9.91
C LEU A 81 -7.61 12.51 -8.63
N ILE A 82 -8.21 11.54 -7.98
CA ILE A 82 -7.72 10.98 -6.72
C ILE A 82 -6.48 10.14 -6.96
N ALA A 83 -6.48 9.32 -8.01
CA ALA A 83 -5.32 8.55 -8.44
C ALA A 83 -4.14 9.48 -8.77
N TRP A 84 -4.38 10.59 -9.47
CA TRP A 84 -3.35 11.60 -9.73
C TRP A 84 -2.84 12.26 -8.45
N TYR A 85 -3.74 12.69 -7.56
CA TYR A 85 -3.38 13.33 -6.31
C TYR A 85 -2.54 12.42 -5.41
N LEU A 86 -3.00 11.18 -5.19
CA LEU A 86 -2.30 10.20 -4.35
C LEU A 86 -0.96 9.79 -4.98
N SER A 87 -0.88 9.61 -6.30
CA SER A 87 0.37 9.24 -6.97
C SER A 87 1.47 10.30 -6.86
N ASN A 88 1.09 11.57 -6.72
CA ASN A 88 2.03 12.68 -6.57
C ASN A 88 2.45 12.94 -5.12
N LEU A 89 1.71 12.38 -4.14
CA LEU A 89 1.98 12.56 -2.72
C LEU A 89 3.29 11.85 -2.33
N PRO A 90 4.12 12.44 -1.43
CA PRO A 90 5.40 11.86 -1.04
C PRO A 90 5.29 10.41 -0.55
N ALA A 91 4.17 10.01 0.07
CA ALA A 91 3.94 8.64 0.52
C ALA A 91 4.00 7.60 -0.61
N TYR A 92 3.44 7.90 -1.79
CA TYR A 92 3.34 6.96 -2.91
C TYR A 92 4.39 7.19 -4.01
N ARG A 93 5.29 8.16 -3.82
CA ARG A 93 6.33 8.53 -4.80
C ARG A 93 7.52 7.54 -4.78
N THR A 94 7.26 6.26 -5.05
CA THR A 94 8.21 5.13 -4.89
C THR A 94 9.57 5.27 -5.60
N ALA A 95 9.68 6.15 -6.61
CA ALA A 95 10.91 6.34 -7.39
C ALA A 95 11.91 7.35 -6.77
N VAL A 96 11.51 8.06 -5.72
CA VAL A 96 12.35 9.10 -5.10
C VAL A 96 12.96 8.59 -3.80
N ASN A 97 14.14 9.09 -3.45
CA ASN A 97 14.80 8.76 -2.18
C ASN A 97 13.85 9.00 -0.98
N PRO A 98 13.66 8.00 -0.09
CA PRO A 98 12.85 8.11 1.12
C PRO A 98 13.15 9.34 1.99
N LEU A 99 14.39 9.83 2.01
CA LEU A 99 14.78 11.02 2.76
C LEU A 99 13.97 12.26 2.35
N LEU A 100 13.89 12.54 1.05
CA LEU A 100 13.18 13.71 0.52
C LEU A 100 11.68 13.64 0.82
N ARG A 101 11.12 12.42 0.75
CA ARG A 101 9.72 12.18 1.12
C ARG A 101 9.50 12.45 2.60
N GLY A 102 10.42 11.98 3.45
CA GLY A 102 10.41 12.25 4.89
C GLY A 102 10.43 13.74 5.19
N ILE A 103 11.25 14.52 4.48
CA ILE A 103 11.29 15.98 4.64
C ILE A 103 9.96 16.63 4.27
N GLU A 104 9.37 16.28 3.12
CA GLU A 104 8.09 16.85 2.68
C GLU A 104 6.95 16.52 3.65
N VAL A 105 6.88 15.27 4.11
CA VAL A 105 5.90 14.84 5.12
C VAL A 105 6.15 15.53 6.46
N GLY A 106 7.39 15.55 6.93
CA GLY A 106 7.78 16.18 8.18
C GLY A 106 7.44 17.67 8.19
N LEU A 107 7.79 18.39 7.12
CA LEU A 107 7.52 19.83 6.99
C LEU A 107 6.02 20.12 7.03
N ALA A 108 5.21 19.37 6.27
CA ALA A 108 3.76 19.54 6.28
C ALA A 108 3.15 19.29 7.67
N HIS A 109 3.58 18.23 8.37
CA HIS A 109 3.06 17.90 9.70
C HIS A 109 3.57 18.85 10.78
N GLY A 110 4.85 19.25 10.71
CA GLY A 110 5.44 20.24 11.61
C GLY A 110 4.72 21.58 11.53
N PHE A 111 4.44 22.04 10.30
CA PHE A 111 3.67 23.26 10.07
C PHE A 111 2.23 23.15 10.57
N LEU A 112 1.56 22.02 10.32
CA LEU A 112 0.18 21.77 10.75
C LEU A 112 0.02 21.82 12.27
N LEU A 113 0.93 21.18 13.01
CA LEU A 113 0.79 20.96 14.45
C LEU A 113 0.93 22.24 15.27
N VAL A 114 1.65 23.25 14.79
CA VAL A 114 1.82 24.52 15.54
C VAL A 114 0.48 25.23 15.76
N GLY A 115 -0.43 25.20 14.78
CA GLY A 115 -1.71 25.89 14.86
C GLY A 115 -2.55 25.50 16.08
N PRO A 116 -2.89 24.21 16.27
CA PRO A 116 -3.63 23.74 17.43
C PRO A 116 -2.92 24.01 18.77
N PHE A 117 -1.60 23.82 18.86
CA PHE A 117 -0.88 24.04 20.13
C PHE A 117 -0.78 25.49 20.53
N VAL A 118 -0.66 26.43 19.57
CA VAL A 118 -0.65 27.86 19.86
C VAL A 118 -2.04 28.36 20.23
N LYS A 119 -3.09 27.98 19.48
CA LYS A 119 -4.44 28.53 19.66
C LYS A 119 -5.26 27.81 20.75
N ALA A 120 -5.18 26.49 20.81
CA ALA A 120 -5.92 25.68 21.79
C ALA A 120 -5.06 25.24 22.98
N GLY A 121 -3.81 25.69 23.05
CA GLY A 121 -2.89 25.37 24.14
C GLY A 121 -3.29 25.99 25.49
N PRO A 122 -2.73 25.48 26.61
CA PRO A 122 -3.03 25.97 27.95
C PRO A 122 -2.56 27.41 28.18
N LEU A 123 -1.50 27.83 27.50
CA LEU A 123 -0.87 29.15 27.64
C LEU A 123 -1.35 30.17 26.59
N ARG A 124 -2.44 29.89 25.87
CA ARG A 124 -2.95 30.70 24.75
C ARG A 124 -3.24 32.17 25.08
N ASN A 125 -3.59 32.47 26.33
CA ASN A 125 -3.92 33.83 26.77
C ASN A 125 -2.71 34.62 27.28
N THR A 126 -1.49 34.09 27.13
CA THR A 126 -0.26 34.70 27.64
C THR A 126 0.61 35.20 26.49
N ALA A 127 1.49 36.17 26.77
CA ALA A 127 2.48 36.64 25.79
C ALA A 127 3.44 35.54 25.30
N TYR A 128 3.50 34.40 26.00
CA TYR A 128 4.37 33.27 25.67
C TYR A 128 3.67 32.15 24.89
N ALA A 129 2.42 32.34 24.45
CA ALA A 129 1.63 31.34 23.72
C ALA A 129 2.38 30.76 22.50
N GLY A 130 3.14 31.60 21.80
CA GLY A 130 3.95 31.19 20.65
C GLY A 130 5.07 30.24 20.97
N GLY A 131 5.95 30.65 21.88
CA GLY A 131 7.08 29.82 22.29
C GLY A 131 6.62 28.50 22.90
N ALA A 132 5.59 28.53 23.75
CA ALA A 132 5.03 27.34 24.37
C ALA A 132 4.39 26.39 23.34
N GLY A 133 3.61 26.93 22.39
CA GLY A 133 2.94 26.14 21.36
C GLY A 133 3.92 25.49 20.37
N SER A 134 4.95 26.23 19.95
CA SER A 134 6.00 25.70 19.08
C SER A 134 6.88 24.67 19.77
N LEU A 135 7.21 24.85 21.05
CA LEU A 135 7.95 23.86 21.83
C LEU A 135 7.14 22.56 21.98
N ALA A 136 5.83 22.67 22.28
CA ALA A 136 4.94 21.51 22.38
C ALA A 136 4.81 20.77 21.04
N ALA A 137 4.67 21.49 19.93
CA ALA A 137 4.63 20.90 18.58
C ALA A 137 5.96 20.20 18.23
N GLY A 138 7.10 20.81 18.53
CA GLY A 138 8.42 20.19 18.34
C GLY A 138 8.61 18.93 19.19
N GLY A 139 8.15 18.95 20.44
CA GLY A 139 8.13 17.78 21.31
C GLY A 139 7.28 16.65 20.76
N LEU A 140 6.09 16.96 20.21
CA LEU A 140 5.25 15.97 19.56
C LEU A 140 5.93 15.37 18.32
N ILE A 141 6.56 16.18 17.47
CA ILE A 141 7.35 15.69 16.34
C ILE A 141 8.46 14.73 16.80
N ALA A 142 9.19 15.06 17.87
CA ALA A 142 10.22 14.18 18.41
C ALA A 142 9.66 12.83 18.88
N ILE A 143 8.49 12.84 19.54
CA ILE A 143 7.80 11.61 19.95
C ILE A 143 7.39 10.79 18.72
N LEU A 144 6.78 11.41 17.70
CA LEU A 144 6.44 10.72 16.46
C LEU A 144 7.67 10.15 15.76
N SER A 145 8.78 10.89 15.71
CA SER A 145 10.05 10.39 15.15
C SER A 145 10.52 9.13 15.86
N ILE A 146 10.42 9.06 17.20
CA ILE A 146 10.75 7.86 17.98
C ILE A 146 9.78 6.72 17.68
N CYS A 147 8.48 6.99 17.56
CA CYS A 147 7.51 5.96 17.15
C CYS A 147 7.84 5.39 15.77
N LEU A 148 8.23 6.25 14.82
CA LEU A 148 8.64 5.83 13.49
C LEU A 148 9.93 5.02 13.51
N THR A 149 10.94 5.38 14.32
CA THR A 149 12.17 4.59 14.42
C THR A 149 11.90 3.23 15.07
N MET A 150 11.08 3.17 16.11
CA MET A 150 10.65 1.92 16.74
C MET A 150 9.92 1.01 15.75
N TYR A 151 9.03 1.57 14.92
CA TYR A 151 8.37 0.84 13.83
C TYR A 151 9.38 0.30 12.82
N GLY A 152 10.39 1.08 12.45
CA GLY A 152 11.44 0.67 11.53
C GLY A 152 12.22 -0.54 12.03
N ILE A 153 12.63 -0.50 13.31
CA ILE A 153 13.37 -1.58 13.97
C ILE A 153 12.51 -2.84 14.10
N ALA A 154 11.23 -2.70 14.41
CA ALA A 154 10.33 -3.85 14.60
C ALA A 154 9.87 -4.48 13.28
N SER A 155 9.82 -3.72 12.19
CA SER A 155 9.22 -4.15 10.92
C SER A 155 10.24 -4.59 9.87
N PHE A 156 11.46 -4.05 9.90
CA PHE A 156 12.48 -4.31 8.87
C PHE A 156 13.74 -4.90 9.48
N ASN A 157 14.16 -6.06 8.96
CA ASN A 157 15.46 -6.65 9.27
C ASN A 157 16.51 -6.14 8.29
N GLU A 158 17.76 -6.02 8.75
CA GLU A 158 18.89 -5.64 7.91
C GLU A 158 19.17 -6.71 6.84
N GLY A 159 19.19 -6.31 5.56
CA GLY A 159 19.49 -7.20 4.44
C GLY A 159 18.28 -7.81 3.71
N GLU A 160 17.06 -7.64 4.23
CA GLU A 160 15.85 -8.10 3.54
C GLU A 160 15.49 -7.21 2.34
N PRO A 161 15.07 -7.79 1.20
CA PRO A 161 14.59 -7.02 0.06
C PRO A 161 13.28 -6.30 0.40
N SER A 162 13.01 -5.19 -0.29
CA SER A 162 11.82 -4.37 -0.06
C SER A 162 10.53 -5.19 -0.12
N THR A 163 9.71 -5.10 0.94
CA THR A 163 8.40 -5.77 1.06
C THR A 163 7.32 -5.11 0.18
N ALA A 164 7.64 -4.01 -0.50
CA ALA A 164 6.69 -3.27 -1.31
C ALA A 164 6.25 -4.06 -2.56
N PRO A 165 4.99 -3.93 -2.99
CA PRO A 165 4.52 -4.58 -4.21
C PRO A 165 5.33 -4.11 -5.43
N SER A 166 5.95 -5.06 -6.11
CA SER A 166 6.75 -4.84 -7.32
C SER A 166 5.91 -4.88 -8.61
N LEU A 167 4.58 -4.85 -8.49
CA LEU A 167 3.65 -4.85 -9.62
C LEU A 167 2.75 -3.61 -9.55
N THR A 168 2.58 -2.94 -10.68
CA THR A 168 1.55 -1.92 -10.85
C THR A 168 0.18 -2.55 -11.10
N LEU A 169 -0.88 -1.75 -10.97
CA LEU A 169 -2.26 -2.17 -11.27
C LEU A 169 -2.41 -2.74 -12.70
N THR A 170 -1.61 -2.24 -13.66
CA THR A 170 -1.60 -2.73 -15.05
C THR A 170 -0.70 -3.97 -15.25
N GLY A 171 -0.25 -4.63 -14.18
CA GLY A 171 0.64 -5.79 -14.23
C GLY A 171 2.09 -5.49 -14.61
N ARG A 172 2.48 -4.22 -14.79
CA ARG A 172 3.88 -3.86 -15.12
C ARG A 172 4.75 -4.05 -13.89
N LYS A 173 5.90 -4.73 -14.07
CA LYS A 173 6.95 -4.84 -13.06
C LYS A 173 7.51 -3.45 -12.74
N LYS A 174 7.41 -3.06 -11.48
CA LYS A 174 7.85 -1.79 -10.91
C LYS A 174 8.96 -2.07 -9.91
N THR A 175 9.92 -1.16 -9.82
CA THR A 175 10.93 -1.20 -8.76
C THR A 175 10.22 -1.13 -7.40
N PRO A 176 10.45 -2.12 -6.50
CA PRO A 176 9.81 -2.11 -5.20
C PRO A 176 10.29 -0.88 -4.41
N ASP A 177 9.38 -0.29 -3.63
CA ASP A 177 9.67 0.96 -2.92
C ASP A 177 10.82 0.77 -1.93
N GLN A 178 11.90 1.54 -2.10
CA GLN A 178 13.05 1.51 -1.19
C GLN A 178 12.66 1.91 0.24
N LEU A 179 11.51 2.58 0.44
CA LEU A 179 10.99 2.93 1.77
C LEU A 179 10.79 1.70 2.67
N GLN A 180 10.38 0.56 2.10
CA GLN A 180 10.11 -0.69 2.85
C GLN A 180 11.39 -1.51 3.08
N THR A 181 12.50 -0.83 3.38
CA THR A 181 13.79 -1.43 3.76
C THR A 181 14.28 -0.76 5.03
N ALA A 182 15.12 -1.43 5.83
CA ALA A 182 15.65 -0.85 7.07
C ALA A 182 16.39 0.49 6.82
N ASP A 183 17.27 0.52 5.81
CA ASP A 183 18.02 1.72 5.42
C ASP A 183 17.12 2.83 4.86
N GLY A 184 16.15 2.47 4.01
CA GLY A 184 15.20 3.44 3.46
C GLY A 184 14.27 4.04 4.52
N TRP A 185 13.82 3.24 5.48
CA TRP A 185 12.99 3.70 6.59
C TRP A 185 13.78 4.62 7.53
N ALA A 186 15.04 4.27 7.85
CA ALA A 186 15.90 5.14 8.65
C ALA A 186 16.15 6.51 7.99
N LYS A 187 16.34 6.54 6.67
CA LYS A 187 16.43 7.79 5.90
C LYS A 187 15.14 8.60 5.94
N PHE A 188 13.99 7.93 5.86
CA PHE A 188 12.68 8.56 5.97
C PHE A 188 12.44 9.17 7.36
N THR A 189 12.76 8.46 8.44
CA THR A 189 12.58 8.97 9.81
C THR A 189 13.49 10.16 10.10
N GLY A 190 14.74 10.12 9.62
CA GLY A 190 15.66 11.27 9.70
C GLY A 190 15.14 12.49 8.91
N GLY A 191 14.61 12.26 7.71
CA GLY A 191 13.95 13.29 6.92
C GLY A 191 12.72 13.88 7.62
N PHE A 192 11.87 13.03 8.22
CA PHE A 192 10.69 13.46 8.97
C PHE A 192 11.04 14.31 10.19
N PHE A 193 12.07 13.93 10.95
CA PHE A 193 12.52 14.73 12.09
C PHE A 193 13.03 16.12 11.66
N PHE A 194 13.93 16.16 10.68
CA PHE A 194 14.48 17.42 10.16
C PHE A 194 13.40 18.31 9.53
N GLY A 195 12.51 17.71 8.73
CA GLY A 195 11.38 18.40 8.13
C GLY A 195 10.40 18.91 9.19
N GLY A 196 10.12 18.11 10.22
CA GLY A 196 9.18 18.46 11.29
C GLY A 196 9.66 19.65 12.12
N ILE A 197 10.92 19.63 12.58
CA ILE A 197 11.48 20.76 13.34
C ILE A 197 11.58 22.02 12.46
N SER A 198 12.00 21.89 11.21
CA SER A 198 12.04 23.05 10.29
C SER A 198 10.65 23.61 10.00
N GLY A 199 9.62 22.77 9.84
CA GLY A 199 8.22 23.19 9.68
C GLY A 199 7.66 23.93 10.90
N VAL A 200 8.00 23.48 12.11
CA VAL A 200 7.61 24.16 13.37
C VAL A 200 8.26 25.54 13.48
N ILE A 201 9.55 25.63 13.17
CA ILE A 201 10.29 26.91 13.18
C ILE A 201 9.70 27.86 12.13
N TRP A 202 9.37 27.35 10.94
CA TRP A 202 8.77 28.15 9.88
C TRP A 202 7.39 28.69 10.26
N ALA A 203 6.54 27.85 10.87
CA ALA A 203 5.25 28.31 11.39
C ALA A 203 5.41 29.37 12.48
N TYR A 204 6.36 29.21 13.40
CA TYR A 204 6.68 30.21 14.42
C TYR A 204 7.13 31.54 13.79
N PHE A 205 8.01 31.48 12.78
CA PHE A 205 8.51 32.65 12.08
C PHE A 205 7.38 33.43 11.38
N LEU A 206 6.48 32.72 10.69
CA LEU A 206 5.34 33.36 10.01
C LEU A 206 4.35 34.01 10.98
N LEU A 207 4.14 33.41 12.15
CA LEU A 207 3.19 33.92 13.15
C LEU A 207 3.75 35.09 13.98
N TYR A 208 5.05 35.07 14.32
CA TYR A 208 5.62 36.00 15.30
C TYR A 208 6.63 37.00 14.73
N VAL A 209 7.20 36.76 13.53
CA VAL A 209 8.16 37.67 12.90
C VAL A 209 7.54 38.44 11.74
N LEU A 210 6.84 37.74 10.85
CA LEU A 210 6.14 38.35 9.72
C LEU A 210 4.80 38.98 10.11
N ASP A 211 4.28 38.63 11.30
CA ASP A 211 3.12 39.23 11.97
C ASP A 211 1.90 39.41 11.04
N LEU A 212 1.74 38.43 10.13
CA LEU A 212 0.70 38.43 9.09
C LEU A 212 -0.69 38.42 9.75
N PRO A 213 -1.72 39.01 9.11
CA PRO A 213 -3.07 39.12 9.64
C PRO A 213 -3.79 37.76 9.59
N TYR A 214 -3.27 36.79 10.33
CA TYR A 214 -3.88 35.48 10.51
C TYR A 214 -4.80 35.51 11.72
N PHE A 215 -5.84 34.68 11.67
CA PHE A 215 -6.87 34.52 12.71
C PHE A 215 -6.35 33.81 13.99
N VAL A 216 -5.05 33.94 14.25
CA VAL A 216 -4.30 33.33 15.36
C VAL A 216 -3.96 34.37 16.43
N LYS A 217 -4.04 35.67 16.10
CA LYS A 217 -4.07 36.77 17.09
C LYS A 217 -5.41 36.83 17.82
#